data_AF-A0A2A9NRL0-F1
#
_entry.id   AF-A0A2A9NRL0-F1
#
_cell.length_a   1.000
_cell.length_b   1.000
_cell.length_c   1.000
_cell.angle_alpha   90.00
_cell.angle_beta   90.00
_cell.angle_gamma   90.00
#
_symmetry.space_group_name_H-M   'P 1'
#
loop_
_entity.id
_entity.type
_entity.pdbx_description
1 polymer ?
#
loop_
_entity_poly.entity_id
_entity_poly.type
_entity_poly.pdbx_seq_one_letter_code
_entity_poly.pdbx_strand_id
1 'polypeptide(L)'
;MSAVVNLIRLGVLVTASVFSVIVLGVAAHMLSVTVSQVGFYWTFAALGIATSILTLITLPILAALSVVRKGAMPNFIVIETAWLTTLWVLWLSTAAHTSNATAILPTSCDFDLVIRGDVIHCREFQAMQAFSWLTWIMLIGYNGFIITMAFMQQIRGNVVWGKSVNEVDLFAPPALGKPGMQPAMMAQPQMVPQQMTPQMTPQMTPQQTPQPQQMGYPAQGGYPAQGVTHSSYPQV
;
A
#
# COMPACT_ATOMS: atom_id res chain seq x y z
N MET A 1 12.60 -6.58 13.96
CA MET A 1 12.73 -6.62 12.49
C MET A 1 11.66 -5.80 11.78
N SER A 2 10.40 -5.81 12.24
CA SER A 2 9.35 -4.90 11.75
C SER A 2 9.77 -3.42 11.71
N ALA A 3 10.55 -2.96 12.70
CA ALA A 3 11.12 -1.60 12.71
C ALA A 3 12.00 -1.27 11.49
N VAL A 4 12.79 -2.22 10.99
CA VAL A 4 13.68 -2.01 9.83
C VAL A 4 12.86 -1.88 8.56
N VAL A 5 11.85 -2.74 8.38
CA VAL A 5 10.92 -2.67 7.23
C VAL A 5 10.18 -1.33 7.23
N ASN A 6 9.70 -0.88 8.39
CA ASN A 6 9.03 0.41 8.53
C ASN A 6 9.97 1.59 8.24
N LEU A 7 11.24 1.49 8.63
CA LEU A 7 12.25 2.51 8.34
C LEU A 7 12.55 2.57 6.83
N ILE A 8 12.74 1.42 6.18
CA ILE A 8 12.95 1.34 4.73
C ILE A 8 11.74 1.91 3.99
N ARG A 9 10.53 1.50 4.38
CA ARG A 9 9.27 2.02 3.84
C ARG A 9 9.21 3.54 3.96
N LEU A 10 9.37 4.07 5.16
CA LEU A 10 9.32 5.52 5.39
C LEU A 10 10.40 6.25 4.58
N GLY A 11 11.62 5.70 4.53
CA GLY A 11 12.72 6.25 3.74
C GLY A 11 12.36 6.34 2.25
N VAL A 12 11.90 5.25 1.63
CA VAL A 12 11.52 5.23 0.22
C VAL A 12 10.38 6.21 -0.07
N LEU A 13 9.34 6.25 0.77
CA LEU A 13 8.19 7.14 0.56
C LEU A 13 8.59 8.61 0.70
N VAL A 14 9.41 8.96 1.70
CA VAL A 14 9.90 10.33 1.90
C VAL A 14 10.81 10.77 0.75
N THR A 15 11.77 9.93 0.34
CA THR A 15 12.65 10.25 -0.79
C THR A 15 11.85 10.41 -2.09
N ALA A 16 10.87 9.54 -2.35
CA ALA A 16 9.97 9.68 -3.51
C ALA A 16 9.15 10.97 -3.45
N SER A 17 8.65 11.37 -2.28
CA SER A 17 7.97 12.67 -2.10
C SER A 17 8.89 13.85 -2.37
N VAL A 18 10.14 13.83 -1.88
CA VAL A 18 11.13 14.89 -2.15
C VAL A 18 11.41 15.00 -3.64
N PHE A 19 11.65 13.87 -4.33
CA PHE A 19 11.86 13.88 -5.78
C PHE A 19 10.62 14.36 -6.54
N SER A 20 9.42 14.07 -6.04
CA SER A 20 8.17 14.60 -6.61
C SER A 20 8.09 16.12 -6.52
N VAL A 21 8.53 16.74 -5.41
CA VAL A 21 8.59 18.21 -5.31
C VAL A 21 9.53 18.80 -6.35
N ILE A 22 10.70 18.19 -6.54
CA ILE A 22 11.69 18.64 -7.53
C ILE A 22 11.09 18.57 -8.93
N VAL A 23 10.52 17.42 -9.30
CA VAL A 23 9.91 17.21 -10.63
C VAL A 23 8.71 18.16 -10.84
N LEU A 24 7.89 18.39 -9.81
CA LEU A 24 6.79 19.34 -9.88
C LEU A 24 7.29 20.76 -10.17
N GLY A 25 8.33 21.23 -9.48
CA GLY A 25 8.90 22.57 -9.68
C GLY A 25 9.48 22.74 -11.08
N VAL A 26 10.27 21.76 -11.54
CA VAL A 26 10.87 21.78 -12.89
C VAL A 26 9.77 21.74 -13.95
N ALA A 27 8.80 20.84 -13.84
CA ALA A 27 7.73 20.72 -14.82
C ALA A 27 6.82 21.97 -14.85
N ALA A 28 6.54 22.59 -13.69
CA ALA A 28 5.77 23.83 -13.61
C ALA A 28 6.51 25.00 -14.25
N HIS A 29 7.82 25.12 -14.02
CA HIS A 29 8.65 26.14 -14.67
C HIS A 29 8.64 25.98 -16.20
N MET A 30 8.91 24.77 -16.69
CA MET A 30 8.88 24.46 -18.12
C MET A 30 7.52 24.75 -18.75
N LEU A 31 6.43 24.42 -18.06
CA LEU A 31 5.07 24.71 -18.53
C LEU A 31 4.82 26.23 -18.61
N SER A 32 5.25 26.99 -17.60
CA SER A 32 5.07 28.44 -17.58
C SER A 32 5.82 29.13 -18.72
N VAL A 33 7.06 28.72 -18.98
CA VAL A 33 7.88 29.27 -20.07
C VAL A 33 7.26 28.91 -21.43
N THR A 34 6.82 27.68 -21.62
CA THR A 34 6.31 27.22 -22.92
C THR A 34 4.95 27.80 -23.28
N VAL A 35 4.04 27.93 -22.31
CA VAL A 35 2.73 28.57 -22.52
C VAL A 35 2.88 30.06 -22.81
N SER A 36 3.76 30.77 -22.10
CA SER A 36 3.93 32.22 -22.26
C SER A 36 4.57 32.61 -23.58
N GLN A 37 5.51 31.80 -24.10
CA GLN A 37 6.30 32.15 -25.27
C GLN A 37 5.82 31.51 -26.57
N VAL A 38 5.43 30.25 -26.52
CA VAL A 38 5.19 29.43 -27.74
C VAL A 38 3.69 29.21 -27.99
N GLY A 39 2.85 29.39 -26.97
CA GLY A 39 1.40 29.13 -27.05
C GLY A 39 1.03 27.64 -27.09
N PHE A 40 1.99 26.75 -26.82
CA PHE A 40 1.79 25.31 -26.72
C PHE A 40 2.41 24.78 -25.43
N TYR A 41 1.89 23.65 -24.93
CA TYR A 41 2.42 22.97 -23.75
C TYR A 41 2.98 21.60 -24.11
N TRP A 42 3.99 21.15 -23.37
CA TRP A 42 4.52 19.81 -23.52
C TRP A 42 3.70 18.79 -22.72
N THR A 43 3.23 17.73 -23.40
CA THR A 43 2.44 16.67 -22.78
C THR A 43 3.18 15.97 -21.64
N PHE A 44 4.50 15.76 -21.77
CA PHE A 44 5.31 15.16 -20.69
C PHE A 44 5.40 16.06 -19.45
N ALA A 45 5.41 17.39 -19.61
CA ALA A 45 5.42 18.32 -18.48
C ALA A 45 4.08 18.27 -17.73
N ALA A 46 2.97 18.27 -18.46
CA ALA A 46 1.63 18.10 -17.87
C ALA A 46 1.50 16.77 -17.12
N LEU A 47 1.99 15.67 -17.71
CA LEU A 47 2.03 14.36 -17.07
C LEU A 47 2.92 14.38 -15.80
N GLY A 48 4.10 15.00 -15.87
CA GLY A 48 5.01 15.16 -14.72
C GLY A 48 4.39 15.93 -13.56
N ILE A 49 3.62 16.99 -13.83
CA ILE A 49 2.87 17.74 -12.82
C ILE A 49 1.80 16.85 -12.18
N ALA A 50 0.97 16.20 -13.00
CA ALA A 50 -0.12 15.35 -12.51
C ALA A 50 0.40 14.20 -11.64
N THR A 51 1.46 13.52 -12.09
CA THR A 51 2.10 12.41 -11.35
C THR A 51 2.76 12.88 -10.06
N SER A 52 3.41 14.05 -10.07
CA SER A 52 4.02 14.63 -8.87
C SER A 52 2.98 15.04 -7.83
N ILE A 53 1.89 15.70 -8.24
CA ILE A 53 0.78 16.08 -7.33
C ILE A 53 0.14 14.83 -6.72
N LEU A 54 -0.16 13.83 -7.54
CA LEU A 54 -0.75 12.58 -7.07
C LEU A 54 0.19 11.88 -6.07
N THR A 55 1.49 11.87 -6.33
CA THR A 55 2.49 11.32 -5.39
C THR A 55 2.56 12.13 -4.08
N LEU A 56 2.55 13.45 -4.16
CA LEU A 56 2.61 14.35 -2.98
C LEU A 56 1.37 14.29 -2.11
N ILE A 57 0.20 14.02 -2.68
CA ILE A 57 -1.03 13.86 -1.89
C ILE A 57 -1.07 12.44 -1.31
N THR A 58 -0.84 11.43 -2.14
CA THR A 58 -1.16 10.06 -1.75
C THR A 58 -0.09 9.39 -0.91
N LEU A 59 1.20 9.66 -1.11
CA LEU A 59 2.25 9.06 -0.28
C LEU A 59 2.18 9.55 1.18
N PRO A 60 2.02 10.85 1.47
CA PRO A 60 1.84 11.30 2.84
C PRO A 60 0.54 10.78 3.47
N ILE A 61 -0.54 10.62 2.71
CA ILE A 61 -1.76 9.99 3.22
C ILE A 61 -1.49 8.53 3.61
N LEU A 62 -0.84 7.74 2.76
CA LEU A 62 -0.47 6.35 3.07
C LEU A 62 0.48 6.27 4.27
N ALA A 63 1.45 7.18 4.37
CA ALA A 63 2.36 7.27 5.50
C ALA A 63 1.63 7.65 6.80
N ALA A 64 0.76 8.66 6.76
CA ALA A 64 -0.02 9.12 7.92
C ALA A 64 -0.99 8.04 8.42
N LEU A 65 -1.68 7.34 7.50
CA LEU A 65 -2.57 6.24 7.84
C LEU A 65 -1.81 5.10 8.56
N SER A 66 -0.54 4.87 8.20
CA SER A 66 0.29 3.87 8.86
C SER A 66 0.68 4.23 10.30
N VAL A 67 0.73 5.52 10.64
CA VAL A 67 1.12 6.01 11.97
C VAL A 67 -0.09 6.19 12.88
N VAL A 68 -1.17 6.79 12.36
CA VAL A 68 -2.31 7.27 13.16
C VAL A 68 -3.24 6.12 13.60
N ARG A 69 -3.40 5.08 12.76
CA ARG A 69 -4.38 4.02 13.01
C ARG A 69 -3.71 2.71 13.39
N LYS A 70 -3.19 2.62 14.62
CA LYS A 70 -2.77 1.35 15.23
C LYS A 70 -4.02 0.54 15.60
N GLY A 71 -4.38 -0.47 14.80
CA GLY A 71 -5.40 -1.47 15.16
C GLY A 71 -6.76 -1.38 14.46
N ALA A 72 -6.99 -0.47 13.50
CA ALA A 72 -8.22 -0.45 12.71
C ALA A 72 -7.90 -0.27 11.22
N MET A 73 -8.07 -1.35 10.45
CA MET A 73 -8.18 -1.48 8.98
C MET A 73 -8.15 -0.12 8.23
N PRO A 74 -7.03 0.23 7.56
CA PRO A 74 -7.02 0.20 6.08
C PRO A 74 -5.65 -0.04 5.40
N ASN A 75 -4.54 -0.27 6.11
CA ASN A 75 -3.23 -0.46 5.45
C ASN A 75 -3.03 -1.91 5.00
N PHE A 76 -3.97 -2.47 4.23
CA PHE A 76 -3.76 -3.79 3.65
C PHE A 76 -2.60 -3.75 2.67
N ILE A 77 -1.75 -4.78 2.74
CA ILE A 77 -0.67 -5.00 1.77
C ILE A 77 -1.21 -4.92 0.34
N VAL A 78 -2.43 -5.42 0.09
CA VAL A 78 -3.10 -5.35 -1.22
C VAL A 78 -3.31 -3.90 -1.68
N ILE A 79 -3.86 -3.03 -0.83
CA ILE A 79 -4.18 -1.64 -1.20
C ILE A 79 -2.89 -0.83 -1.40
N GLU A 80 -1.93 -0.97 -0.47
CA GLU A 80 -0.64 -0.31 -0.57
C GLU A 80 0.10 -0.73 -1.85
N THR A 81 0.15 -2.04 -2.13
CA THR A 81 0.80 -2.57 -3.33
C THR A 81 0.08 -2.13 -4.61
N ALA A 82 -1.26 -2.19 -4.65
CA ALA A 82 -2.03 -1.74 -5.80
C ALA A 82 -1.78 -0.25 -6.11
N TRP A 83 -1.73 0.59 -5.08
CA TRP A 83 -1.47 2.02 -5.25
C TRP A 83 -0.04 2.31 -5.70
N LEU A 84 0.94 1.66 -5.07
CA LEU A 84 2.33 1.74 -5.50
C LEU A 84 2.51 1.24 -6.93
N THR A 85 1.71 0.23 -7.35
CA THR A 85 1.70 -0.26 -8.72
C THR A 85 1.27 0.81 -9.72
N THR A 86 0.18 1.52 -9.41
CA THR A 86 -0.28 2.66 -10.21
C THR A 86 0.78 3.76 -10.26
N LEU A 87 1.39 4.11 -9.12
CA LEU A 87 2.40 5.16 -9.05
C LEU A 87 3.65 4.84 -9.86
N TRP A 88 4.20 3.63 -9.80
CA TRP A 88 5.41 3.33 -10.57
C TRP A 88 5.15 3.33 -12.08
N VAL A 89 3.97 2.90 -12.55
CA VAL A 89 3.61 2.98 -13.98
C VAL A 89 3.51 4.44 -14.44
N LEU A 90 2.95 5.31 -13.62
CA LEU A 90 2.88 6.75 -13.88
C LEU A 90 4.27 7.40 -13.96
N TRP A 91 5.17 7.04 -13.04
CA TRP A 91 6.56 7.50 -13.06
C TRP A 91 7.34 6.96 -14.26
N LEU A 92 7.12 5.69 -14.63
CA LEU A 92 7.71 5.10 -15.85
C LEU A 92 7.26 5.83 -17.10
N SER A 93 5.95 6.11 -17.23
CA SER A 93 5.39 6.83 -18.37
C SER A 93 5.99 8.24 -18.48
N THR A 94 6.11 8.93 -17.33
CA THR A 94 6.75 10.26 -17.27
C THR A 94 8.22 10.17 -17.69
N ALA A 95 8.99 9.23 -17.15
CA ALA A 95 10.40 9.05 -17.47
C ALA A 95 10.62 8.69 -18.94
N ALA A 96 9.82 7.76 -19.48
CA ALA A 96 9.88 7.34 -20.87
C ALA A 96 9.54 8.48 -21.83
N HIS A 97 8.48 9.25 -21.53
CA HIS A 97 8.07 10.35 -22.38
C HIS A 97 9.09 11.50 -22.37
N THR A 98 9.66 11.83 -21.21
CA THR A 98 10.75 12.81 -21.11
C THR A 98 11.99 12.33 -21.84
N SER A 99 12.34 11.04 -21.73
CA SER A 99 13.50 10.46 -22.44
C SER A 99 13.33 10.48 -23.96
N ASN A 100 12.10 10.26 -24.45
CA ASN A 100 11.82 10.37 -25.88
C ASN A 100 11.93 11.82 -26.38
N ALA A 101 11.54 12.79 -25.55
CA ALA A 101 11.71 14.21 -25.87
C ALA A 101 13.20 14.62 -25.88
N THR A 102 14.01 14.10 -24.95
CA THR A 102 15.45 14.39 -24.89
C THR A 102 16.25 13.67 -25.97
N ALA A 103 15.76 12.57 -26.54
CA ALA A 103 16.44 11.87 -27.64
C ALA A 103 16.57 12.71 -28.92
N ILE A 104 15.70 13.71 -29.09
CA ILE A 104 15.74 14.65 -30.22
C ILE A 104 16.73 15.80 -29.95
N LEU A 105 17.08 16.02 -28.68
CA LEU A 105 18.05 17.03 -28.29
C LEU A 105 19.48 16.49 -28.46
N PRO A 106 20.42 17.33 -28.92
CA PRO A 106 21.81 16.94 -29.00
C PRO A 106 22.37 16.56 -27.62
N THR A 107 23.15 15.48 -27.58
CA THR A 107 23.66 14.84 -26.35
C THR A 107 24.55 15.74 -25.50
N SER A 108 25.17 16.75 -26.11
CA SER A 108 25.92 17.80 -25.44
C SER A 108 24.98 18.98 -25.12
N CYS A 109 24.37 18.97 -23.94
CA CYS A 109 23.66 20.13 -23.35
C CYS A 109 24.62 21.31 -23.02
N ASP A 110 25.62 21.56 -23.87
CA ASP A 110 26.64 22.60 -23.69
C ASP A 110 26.23 23.93 -24.32
N PHE A 111 25.23 23.89 -25.21
CA PHE A 111 24.68 25.08 -25.85
C PHE A 111 23.25 25.32 -25.39
N ASP A 112 23.01 26.56 -24.98
CA ASP A 112 21.67 27.12 -24.85
C ASP A 112 21.02 27.12 -26.23
N LEU A 113 20.04 26.25 -26.42
CA LEU A 113 19.35 26.14 -27.69
C LEU A 113 18.36 27.31 -27.78
N VAL A 114 18.84 28.41 -28.37
CA VAL A 114 18.05 29.62 -28.58
C VAL A 114 17.06 29.38 -29.71
N ILE A 115 15.86 28.94 -29.38
CA ILE A 115 14.75 28.90 -30.33
C ILE A 115 13.97 30.20 -30.15
N ARG A 116 13.97 31.06 -31.18
CA ARG A 116 13.23 32.35 -31.20
C ARG A 116 13.61 33.34 -30.08
N GLY A 117 14.84 33.27 -29.57
CA GLY A 117 15.33 34.20 -28.54
C GLY A 117 15.23 33.67 -27.11
N ASP A 118 14.62 32.51 -26.90
CA ASP A 118 14.49 31.90 -25.57
C ASP A 118 15.50 30.79 -25.33
N VAL A 119 16.10 30.83 -24.14
CA VAL A 119 17.03 29.83 -23.66
C VAL A 119 16.24 28.67 -23.05
N ILE A 120 16.09 27.58 -23.80
CA ILE A 120 15.60 26.33 -23.23
C ILE A 120 16.73 25.69 -22.44
N HIS A 121 16.58 25.63 -21.11
CA HIS A 121 17.57 25.01 -20.23
C HIS A 121 17.55 23.48 -20.36
N CYS A 122 18.42 22.93 -21.22
CA CYS A 122 18.62 21.48 -21.41
C CYS A 122 18.84 20.73 -20.08
N ARG A 123 19.42 21.40 -19.09
CA ARG A 123 19.64 20.88 -17.73
C ARG A 123 18.34 20.58 -16.98
N GLU A 124 17.26 21.32 -17.22
CA GLU A 124 15.95 21.08 -16.60
C GLU A 124 15.34 19.76 -17.10
N PHE A 125 15.42 19.50 -18.40
CA PHE A 125 15.00 18.23 -19.00
C PHE A 125 15.78 17.05 -18.43
N GLN A 126 17.10 17.20 -18.34
CA GLN A 126 17.97 16.16 -17.78
C GLN A 126 17.65 15.89 -16.31
N ALA A 127 17.40 16.94 -15.52
CA ALA A 127 16.97 16.79 -14.13
C ALA A 127 15.63 16.05 -14.04
N MET A 128 14.61 16.48 -14.80
CA MET A 128 13.31 15.82 -14.83
C MET A 128 13.43 14.34 -15.22
N GLN A 129 14.19 14.03 -16.28
CA GLN A 129 14.45 12.67 -16.72
C GLN A 129 15.11 11.83 -15.60
N ALA A 130 16.17 12.34 -14.98
CA ALA A 130 16.90 11.63 -13.95
C ALA A 130 16.03 11.36 -12.71
N PHE A 131 15.34 12.38 -12.17
CA PHE A 131 14.51 12.22 -10.99
C PHE A 131 13.28 11.32 -11.25
N SER A 132 12.70 11.36 -12.44
CA SER A 132 11.61 10.45 -12.81
C SER A 132 12.08 8.99 -12.88
N TRP A 133 13.23 8.71 -13.50
CA TRP A 133 13.82 7.36 -13.53
C TRP A 133 14.18 6.86 -12.14
N LEU A 134 14.84 7.69 -11.31
CA LEU A 134 15.19 7.32 -9.93
C LEU A 134 13.95 7.01 -9.10
N THR A 135 12.90 7.83 -9.21
CA THR A 135 11.64 7.60 -8.49
C THR A 135 10.98 6.30 -8.95
N TRP A 136 10.95 6.03 -10.26
CA TRP A 136 10.47 4.76 -10.78
C TRP A 136 11.24 3.55 -10.21
N ILE A 137 12.59 3.57 -10.25
CA ILE A 137 13.44 2.48 -9.73
C ILE A 137 13.17 2.24 -8.25
N MET A 138 13.07 3.29 -7.44
CA MET A 138 12.80 3.15 -6.01
C MET A 138 11.42 2.54 -5.74
N LEU A 139 10.39 2.99 -6.46
CA LEU A 139 9.03 2.49 -6.28
C LEU A 139 8.90 1.03 -6.74
N ILE A 140 9.47 0.65 -7.88
CA ILE A 140 9.45 -0.74 -8.35
C ILE A 140 10.27 -1.66 -7.45
N GLY A 141 11.43 -1.20 -6.96
CA GLY A 141 12.26 -1.96 -6.03
C GLY A 141 11.53 -2.25 -4.71
N TYR A 142 10.88 -1.23 -4.13
CA TYR A 142 10.10 -1.39 -2.91
C TYR A 142 8.84 -2.25 -3.13
N ASN A 143 8.11 -2.03 -4.23
CA ASN A 143 6.91 -2.80 -4.56
C ASN A 143 7.26 -4.29 -4.78
N GLY A 144 8.30 -4.57 -5.56
CA GLY A 144 8.81 -5.92 -5.79
C GLY A 144 9.26 -6.61 -4.50
N PHE A 145 9.90 -5.86 -3.59
CA PHE A 145 10.25 -6.36 -2.26
C PHE A 145 9.03 -6.78 -1.44
N ILE A 146 7.99 -5.94 -1.32
CA ILE A 146 6.77 -6.29 -0.58
C ILE A 146 6.09 -7.51 -1.21
N ILE A 147 5.92 -7.52 -2.52
CA ILE A 147 5.27 -8.62 -3.24
C ILE A 147 6.01 -9.94 -2.99
N THR A 148 7.34 -9.94 -3.12
CA THR A 148 8.17 -11.13 -2.93
C THR A 148 8.04 -11.67 -1.51
N MET A 149 8.13 -10.79 -0.50
CA MET A 149 7.99 -11.19 0.90
C MET A 149 6.57 -11.69 1.21
N ALA A 150 5.54 -11.07 0.63
CA ALA A 150 4.16 -11.50 0.79
C ALA A 150 3.91 -12.89 0.20
N PHE A 151 4.44 -13.17 -1.00
CA PHE A 151 4.38 -14.50 -1.61
C PHE A 151 5.13 -15.55 -0.81
N MET A 152 6.36 -15.26 -0.35
CA MET A 152 7.12 -16.18 0.48
C MET A 152 6.37 -16.55 1.76
N GLN A 153 5.71 -15.59 2.40
CA GLN A 153 4.93 -15.85 3.60
C GLN A 153 3.62 -16.60 3.34
N GLN A 154 2.96 -16.33 2.20
CA GLN A 154 1.80 -17.10 1.77
C GLN A 154 2.16 -18.58 1.54
N ILE A 155 3.31 -18.86 0.90
CA ILE A 155 3.80 -20.23 0.67
C ILE A 155 4.10 -20.94 2.01
N ARG A 156 4.51 -20.20 3.05
CA ARG A 156 4.75 -20.71 4.41
C ARG A 156 3.46 -20.93 5.23
N GLY A 157 2.29 -20.73 4.64
CA GLY A 157 0.99 -20.90 5.31
C GLY A 157 0.54 -19.71 6.16
N ASN A 158 1.24 -18.57 6.09
CA ASN A 158 0.85 -17.36 6.81
C ASN A 158 -0.12 -16.53 5.96
N VAL A 159 -1.28 -16.15 6.52
CA VAL A 159 -2.22 -15.25 5.86
C VAL A 159 -1.67 -13.81 5.90
N VAL A 160 -1.24 -13.29 4.75
CA VAL A 160 -0.52 -12.00 4.66
C VAL A 160 -1.37 -10.89 4.06
N TRP A 161 -2.18 -11.17 3.05
CA TRP A 161 -2.88 -10.15 2.25
C TRP A 161 -3.84 -9.26 3.04
N GLY A 162 -4.44 -9.80 4.10
CA GLY A 162 -5.36 -9.07 4.99
C GLY A 162 -4.69 -8.41 6.19
N LYS A 163 -3.34 -8.40 6.26
CA LYS A 163 -2.60 -7.80 7.38
C LYS A 163 -1.84 -6.56 6.91
N SER A 164 -1.55 -5.67 7.86
CA SER A 164 -0.68 -4.51 7.60
C SER A 164 0.78 -4.94 7.50
N VAL A 165 1.55 -4.29 6.60
CA VAL A 165 3.02 -4.49 6.49
C VAL A 165 3.71 -4.38 7.86
N ASN A 166 3.21 -3.49 8.72
CA ASN A 166 3.77 -3.23 10.04
C ASN A 166 3.49 -4.35 11.06
N GLU A 167 2.45 -5.17 10.81
CA GLU A 167 1.97 -6.23 11.70
C GLU A 167 2.46 -7.62 11.27
N VAL A 168 2.80 -7.77 9.98
CA VAL A 168 3.35 -9.03 9.47
C VAL A 168 4.82 -9.09 9.80
N ASP A 169 5.20 -10.07 10.62
CA ASP A 169 6.60 -10.46 10.71
C ASP A 169 6.98 -11.19 9.41
N LEU A 170 7.53 -10.45 8.45
CA LEU A 170 7.91 -10.96 7.13
C LEU A 170 8.99 -12.05 7.19
N PHE A 171 9.68 -12.20 8.33
CA PHE A 171 10.73 -13.19 8.53
C PHE A 171 10.31 -14.32 9.50
N ALA A 172 9.04 -14.36 9.92
CA ALA A 172 8.56 -15.41 10.78
C ALA A 172 8.84 -16.81 10.18
N PRO A 173 9.24 -17.80 11.01
CA PRO A 173 9.37 -19.19 10.59
C PRO A 173 8.06 -19.70 9.97
N PRO A 174 8.12 -20.79 9.16
CA PRO A 174 6.92 -21.48 8.72
C PRO A 174 6.02 -21.78 9.92
N ALA A 175 4.70 -21.58 9.76
CA ALA A 175 3.74 -21.95 10.80
C ALA A 175 3.74 -23.48 10.90
N LEU A 176 4.65 -24.02 11.73
CA LEU A 176 4.82 -25.44 11.94
C LEU A 176 3.57 -25.94 12.66
N GLY A 177 2.60 -26.41 11.87
CA GLY A 177 1.42 -27.15 12.29
C GLY A 177 0.84 -26.74 13.64
N LYS A 178 0.15 -25.60 13.74
CA LYS A 178 -1.06 -25.60 14.58
C LYS A 178 -2.13 -26.31 13.75
N PRO A 179 -2.43 -27.60 14.02
CA PRO A 179 -3.50 -28.29 13.34
C PRO A 179 -4.80 -27.60 13.78
N GLY A 180 -5.48 -26.90 12.88
CA GLY A 180 -6.85 -26.45 13.15
C GLY A 180 -7.18 -24.98 12.96
N MET A 181 -6.26 -24.10 12.54
CA MET A 181 -6.72 -22.84 11.92
C MET A 181 -7.07 -23.13 10.47
N GLN A 182 -8.23 -23.77 10.29
CA GLN A 182 -8.96 -23.65 9.04
C GLN A 182 -8.98 -22.17 8.67
N PRO A 183 -8.67 -21.80 7.41
CA PRO A 183 -8.90 -20.43 6.96
C PRO A 183 -10.31 -20.10 7.41
N ALA A 184 -10.50 -18.93 8.02
CA ALA A 184 -11.82 -18.39 8.26
C ALA A 184 -12.48 -18.27 6.88
N MET A 185 -13.05 -19.36 6.39
CA MET A 185 -14.14 -19.33 5.45
C MET A 185 -15.06 -18.31 6.08
N MET A 186 -15.25 -17.19 5.38
CA MET A 186 -16.26 -16.19 5.72
C MET A 186 -17.40 -16.96 6.32
N ALA A 187 -17.64 -16.73 7.63
CA ALA A 187 -18.71 -17.38 8.33
C ALA A 187 -19.95 -17.05 7.51
N GLN A 188 -20.34 -18.01 6.68
CA GLN A 188 -21.61 -18.00 5.99
C GLN A 188 -22.57 -17.78 7.14
N PRO A 189 -23.36 -16.70 7.15
CA PRO A 189 -24.22 -16.40 8.29
C PRO A 189 -25.00 -17.67 8.56
N GLN A 190 -24.64 -18.37 9.63
CA GLN A 190 -25.37 -19.54 10.08
C GLN A 190 -26.75 -18.97 10.36
N MET A 191 -27.69 -19.25 9.46
CA MET A 191 -29.10 -19.02 9.72
C MET A 191 -29.37 -19.85 10.97
N VAL A 192 -29.35 -19.18 12.12
CA VAL A 192 -29.81 -19.77 13.36
C VAL A 192 -31.26 -20.16 13.07
N PRO A 193 -31.61 -21.46 13.09
CA PRO A 193 -32.99 -21.84 12.89
C PRO A 193 -33.80 -21.15 13.98
N GLN A 194 -34.70 -20.28 13.53
CA GLN A 194 -35.59 -19.50 14.35
C GLN A 194 -36.53 -20.49 15.06
N GLN A 195 -36.15 -20.92 16.27
CA GLN A 195 -37.05 -21.69 17.12
C GLN A 195 -38.23 -20.78 17.45
N MET A 196 -39.38 -21.10 16.86
CA MET A 196 -40.68 -20.54 17.19
C MET A 196 -40.99 -20.87 18.65
N THR A 197 -40.75 -19.92 19.56
CA THR A 197 -41.34 -19.95 20.89
C THR A 197 -42.79 -19.49 20.82
N PRO A 198 -43.76 -20.25 21.36
CA PRO A 198 -45.16 -19.87 21.39
C PRO A 198 -45.35 -18.57 22.19
N GLN A 199 -46.11 -17.68 21.57
CA GLN A 199 -46.51 -16.37 22.06
C GLN A 199 -47.49 -16.54 23.24
N MET A 200 -47.07 -16.13 24.45
CA MET A 200 -47.97 -15.90 25.58
C MET A 200 -48.05 -14.41 25.90
N THR A 201 -49.27 -14.02 26.26
CA THR A 201 -49.89 -12.71 26.41
C THR A 201 -49.34 -11.83 27.56
N PRO A 202 -49.65 -10.52 27.55
CA PRO A 202 -48.92 -9.51 28.33
C PRO A 202 -49.44 -9.35 29.76
N GLN A 203 -48.52 -9.26 30.72
CA GLN A 203 -48.84 -8.78 32.06
C GLN A 203 -47.83 -7.70 32.50
N MET A 204 -48.33 -6.46 32.57
CA MET A 204 -47.60 -5.30 33.06
C MET A 204 -47.26 -5.46 34.54
N THR A 205 -46.03 -5.18 34.93
CA THR A 205 -45.68 -4.76 36.30
C THR A 205 -44.47 -3.80 36.28
N PRO A 206 -44.37 -2.88 37.25
CA PRO A 206 -43.56 -1.67 37.13
C PRO A 206 -42.12 -1.82 37.65
N GLN A 207 -41.22 -1.16 36.92
CA GLN A 207 -40.13 -0.31 37.39
C GLN A 207 -39.44 -0.65 38.72
N GLN A 208 -38.26 -1.27 38.65
CA GLN A 208 -37.21 -1.19 39.66
C GLN A 208 -35.82 -1.14 39.00
N THR A 209 -35.17 0.03 39.08
CA THR A 209 -33.70 0.18 39.17
C THR A 209 -33.27 -0.35 40.55
N PRO A 210 -32.10 -1.04 40.72
CA PRO A 210 -30.78 -0.42 40.56
C PRO A 210 -29.59 -1.36 40.21
N GLN A 211 -28.40 -0.74 40.05
CA GLN A 211 -27.01 -1.23 40.16
C GLN A 211 -26.24 -1.70 38.90
N PRO A 212 -25.04 -1.13 38.65
CA PRO A 212 -24.05 -1.69 37.75
C PRO A 212 -23.20 -2.74 38.48
N GLN A 213 -23.43 -4.03 38.19
CA GLN A 213 -22.52 -5.09 38.58
C GLN A 213 -21.38 -5.22 37.56
N GLN A 214 -20.16 -4.91 38.03
CA GLN A 214 -18.92 -5.37 37.44
C GLN A 214 -18.95 -6.91 37.34
N MET A 215 -18.87 -7.45 36.13
CA MET A 215 -18.73 -8.88 35.90
C MET A 215 -17.33 -9.19 35.38
N GLY A 216 -16.59 -9.94 36.19
CA GLY A 216 -15.23 -10.37 35.94
C GLY A 216 -15.12 -11.39 34.81
N TYR A 217 -13.92 -11.42 34.23
CA TYR A 217 -13.48 -12.43 33.28
C TYR A 217 -13.44 -13.81 33.94
N PRO A 218 -14.12 -14.84 33.40
CA PRO A 218 -13.90 -16.20 33.84
C PRO A 218 -12.54 -16.71 33.34
N ALA A 219 -11.81 -17.34 34.25
CA ALA A 219 -10.60 -18.09 33.98
C ALA A 219 -10.86 -19.18 32.94
N GLN A 220 -10.09 -19.16 31.85
CA GLN A 220 -10.15 -20.14 30.78
C GLN A 220 -9.53 -21.45 31.26
N GLY A 221 -10.40 -22.38 31.62
CA GLY A 221 -10.06 -23.75 32.02
C GLY A 221 -9.41 -24.53 30.88
N GLY A 222 -8.46 -25.39 31.27
CA GLY A 222 -7.76 -26.31 30.40
C GLY A 222 -8.69 -27.36 29.79
N TYR A 223 -8.39 -27.73 28.55
CA TYR A 223 -9.02 -28.86 27.88
C TYR A 223 -8.22 -30.14 28.13
N PRO A 224 -8.87 -31.26 28.48
CA PRO A 224 -8.21 -32.56 28.59
C PRO A 224 -7.88 -33.14 27.20
N ALA A 225 -6.78 -33.87 27.15
CA ALA A 225 -6.31 -34.62 25.98
C ALA A 225 -7.33 -35.71 25.59
N GLN A 226 -7.91 -35.57 24.40
CA GLN A 226 -8.78 -36.58 23.81
C GLN A 226 -7.92 -37.46 22.88
N GLY A 227 -7.63 -38.68 23.34
CA GLY A 227 -6.91 -39.69 22.60
C GLY A 227 -7.71 -40.14 21.37
N VAL A 228 -7.08 -40.07 20.20
CA VAL A 228 -7.63 -40.62 18.96
C VAL A 228 -7.02 -42.00 18.76
N THR A 229 -7.88 -43.00 18.85
CA THR A 229 -7.62 -44.43 18.61
C THR A 229 -7.31 -44.70 17.14
N HIS A 230 -6.20 -45.38 16.89
CA HIS A 230 -5.80 -45.93 15.59
C HIS A 230 -6.85 -46.91 15.04
N SER A 231 -7.29 -46.70 13.79
CA SER A 231 -8.07 -47.67 13.02
C SER A 231 -7.12 -48.52 12.16
N SER A 232 -7.13 -49.83 12.37
CA SER A 232 -6.41 -50.84 11.61
C SER A 232 -7.18 -51.22 10.34
N TYR A 233 -6.56 -51.06 9.17
CA TYR A 233 -7.08 -51.60 7.91
C TYR A 233 -6.67 -53.07 7.71
N PRO A 234 -7.55 -53.92 7.14
CA PRO A 234 -7.27 -55.32 6.85
C PRO A 234 -6.42 -55.47 5.58
N GLN A 235 -5.53 -56.45 5.60
CA GLN A 235 -4.80 -56.91 4.42
C GLN A 235 -5.68 -57.82 3.57
N VAL A 236 -5.61 -57.63 2.25
CA VAL A 236 -5.96 -58.61 1.24
C VAL A 236 -4.83 -58.64 0.22
#